data_AF-A0A2D4IXE8-F1
#
_entry.id   AF-A0A2D4IXE8-F1
#
_cell.length_a   1.000
_cell.length_b   1.000
_cell.length_c   1.000
_cell.angle_alpha   90.00
_cell.angle_beta   90.00
_cell.angle_gamma   90.00
#
_symmetry.space_group_name_H-M   'P 1'
#
loop_
_entity.id
_entity.type
_entity.pdbx_description
1 polymer ?
#
loop_
_entity_poly.entity_id
_entity_poly.type
_entity_poly.pdbx_seq_one_letter_code
_entity_poly.pdbx_strand_id
1 'polypeptide(L)'
;VILASNSIICPNHFTPRRGCRNHEHVNVSWCFVCSEGGSLLCCESCPAAFHRECLSIDMPEGSWYCNDCKAGKKPHYKEVFWVKVGRYRWWPAEICHPRTIPINIQKMKHVIGEFPVLFFGSNDYLWTHQARVFPYMEGDVSSKDKIAKGVDGIYKKALQEAAVRFEELKAQKELRQLQEDKKNDKKPPPYKHIKINRSVGKVQIFTADLSEIPRCNCKPTDENPCGLDSECINRMLLYECHPAVCVAGERCQNQCFTKRQYPEVEIVRTLARGWGLQA
;
A
#
# COMPACT_ATOMS: atom_id res chain seq x y z
N VAL A 1 15.34 11.93 10.06
CA VAL A 1 14.12 12.48 9.42
C VAL A 1 13.92 13.89 9.94
N ILE A 2 14.02 14.91 9.11
CA ILE A 2 13.66 16.27 9.52
C ILE A 2 12.13 16.31 9.55
N LEU A 3 11.56 16.29 10.75
CA LEU A 3 10.12 16.38 10.94
C LEU A 3 9.73 17.81 10.60
N ALA A 4 9.12 18.01 9.43
CA ALA A 4 8.64 19.32 9.06
C ALA A 4 7.53 19.74 10.05
N SER A 5 7.53 21.01 10.47
CA SER A 5 6.60 21.57 11.47
C SER A 5 5.12 21.50 11.10
N ASN A 6 4.83 21.06 9.87
CA ASN A 6 3.51 20.83 9.29
C ASN A 6 3.06 19.35 9.32
N SER A 7 3.83 18.45 9.93
CA SER A 7 3.65 17.00 9.75
C SER A 7 3.22 16.26 11.03
N ILE A 8 3.13 16.92 12.18
CA ILE A 8 2.89 16.26 13.46
C ILE A 8 1.87 17.02 14.29
N ILE A 9 0.83 16.32 14.69
CA ILE A 9 0.01 16.70 15.84
C ILE A 9 0.72 16.12 17.06
N CYS A 10 1.06 16.95 18.05
CA CYS A 10 1.58 16.46 19.33
C CYS A 10 0.49 16.62 20.40
N PRO A 11 -0.30 15.57 20.68
CA PRO A 11 -1.41 15.65 21.63
C PRO A 11 -0.95 15.78 23.09
N ASN A 12 0.32 15.51 23.36
CA ASN A 12 0.89 15.58 24.71
C ASN A 12 0.90 17.02 25.28
N HIS A 13 0.72 18.03 24.43
CA HIS A 13 0.57 19.43 24.88
C HIS A 13 -0.87 19.81 25.22
N PHE A 14 -1.83 18.92 24.98
CA PHE A 14 -3.23 19.19 25.30
C PHE A 14 -3.44 19.22 26.81
N THR A 15 -4.01 20.33 27.30
CA THR A 15 -4.46 20.45 28.69
C THR A 15 -5.96 20.73 28.71
N PRO A 16 -6.78 19.85 29.30
CA PRO A 16 -8.23 20.00 29.29
C PRO A 16 -8.66 21.22 30.13
N ARG A 17 -9.35 22.16 29.50
CA ARG A 17 -10.02 23.27 30.20
C ARG A 17 -11.20 22.75 31.05
N ARG A 18 -11.22 23.13 32.34
CA ARG A 18 -12.36 22.83 33.25
C ARG A 18 -13.67 23.39 32.70
N GLY A 19 -14.75 22.61 32.81
CA GLY A 19 -16.08 22.99 32.35
C GLY A 19 -16.31 22.89 30.84
N CYS A 20 -15.30 22.48 30.06
CA CYS A 20 -15.45 22.25 28.61
C CYS A 20 -15.74 20.76 28.34
N ARG A 21 -17.01 20.41 28.11
CA ARG A 21 -17.44 19.02 27.84
C ARG A 21 -16.72 18.38 26.65
N ASN A 22 -16.29 19.17 25.67
CA ASN A 22 -15.57 18.68 24.50
C ASN A 22 -14.09 18.38 24.78
N HIS A 23 -13.59 18.65 25.99
CA HIS A 23 -12.26 18.28 26.45
C HIS A 23 -12.26 17.04 27.36
N GLU A 24 -13.44 16.50 27.68
CA GLU A 24 -13.56 15.26 28.45
C GLU A 24 -13.05 14.09 27.61
N HIS A 25 -12.28 13.23 28.27
CA HIS A 25 -11.84 11.95 27.73
C HIS A 25 -13.05 11.02 27.58
N VAL A 26 -13.16 10.34 26.45
CA VAL A 26 -14.24 9.39 26.17
C VAL A 26 -13.64 8.07 25.74
N ASN A 27 -14.20 6.97 26.24
CA ASN A 27 -13.93 5.63 25.74
C ASN A 27 -15.13 5.07 24.98
N VAL A 28 -14.87 4.18 24.04
CA VAL A 28 -15.92 3.37 23.42
C VAL A 28 -16.48 2.36 24.41
N SER A 29 -17.69 1.87 24.15
CA SER A 29 -18.37 0.88 24.99
C SER A 29 -18.25 -0.55 24.45
N TRP A 30 -17.31 -0.78 23.53
CA TRP A 30 -17.07 -2.09 22.91
C TRP A 30 -15.57 -2.36 22.82
N CYS A 31 -15.20 -3.63 22.77
CA CYS A 31 -13.83 -4.08 22.61
C CYS A 31 -13.38 -3.91 21.15
N PHE A 32 -12.20 -3.35 20.92
CA PHE A 32 -11.62 -3.19 19.58
C PHE A 32 -11.18 -4.51 18.93
N VAL A 33 -11.18 -5.63 19.67
CA VAL A 33 -10.80 -6.96 19.16
C VAL A 33 -12.03 -7.79 18.77
N CYS A 34 -13.04 -7.89 19.64
CA CYS A 34 -14.22 -8.73 19.39
C CYS A 34 -15.50 -7.95 19.07
N SER A 35 -15.49 -6.61 19.15
CA SER A 35 -16.66 -5.74 18.94
C SER A 35 -17.81 -5.93 19.94
N GLU A 36 -17.57 -6.63 21.05
CA GLU A 36 -18.57 -6.85 22.10
C GLU A 36 -18.39 -5.88 23.27
N GLY A 37 -19.48 -5.63 23.99
CA GLY A 37 -19.46 -4.87 25.25
C GLY A 37 -18.98 -5.71 26.44
N GLY A 38 -19.12 -5.17 27.65
CA GLY A 38 -18.82 -5.87 28.91
C GLY A 38 -17.82 -5.14 29.80
N SER A 39 -17.00 -5.90 30.54
CA SER A 39 -15.94 -5.35 31.39
C SER A 39 -14.72 -5.01 30.54
N LEU A 40 -14.57 -3.73 30.23
CA LEU A 40 -13.54 -3.23 29.33
C LEU A 40 -12.46 -2.48 30.09
N LEU A 41 -11.22 -2.68 29.66
CA LEU A 41 -10.05 -1.91 30.03
C LEU A 41 -9.94 -0.70 29.09
N CYS A 42 -10.03 0.50 29.66
CA CYS A 42 -10.04 1.77 28.94
C CYS A 42 -8.64 2.37 28.82
N CYS A 43 -8.25 2.80 27.62
CA CYS A 43 -7.00 3.51 27.42
C CYS A 43 -7.08 4.94 27.95
N GLU A 44 -6.05 5.40 28.66
CA GLU A 44 -5.97 6.76 29.24
C GLU A 44 -5.64 7.86 28.21
N SER A 45 -5.24 7.52 26.98
CA SER A 45 -4.84 8.50 25.95
C SER A 45 -5.71 8.54 24.71
N CYS A 46 -6.57 7.55 24.51
CA CYS A 46 -7.44 7.46 23.34
C CYS A 46 -8.74 6.77 23.69
N PRO A 47 -9.75 6.81 22.81
CA PRO A 47 -11.03 6.17 23.07
C PRO A 47 -11.05 4.65 23.13
N ALA A 48 -9.95 3.99 22.75
CA ALA A 48 -9.94 2.54 22.62
C ALA A 48 -10.19 1.84 23.97
N ALA A 49 -10.96 0.75 23.90
CA ALA A 49 -11.27 -0.12 25.02
C ALA A 49 -11.16 -1.59 24.59
N PHE A 50 -10.77 -2.46 25.53
CA PHE A 50 -10.45 -3.86 25.23
C PHE A 50 -10.82 -4.77 26.40
N HIS A 51 -11.20 -6.02 26.14
CA HIS A 51 -11.20 -7.03 27.19
C HIS A 51 -9.76 -7.43 27.55
N ARG A 52 -9.50 -7.74 28.82
CA ARG A 52 -8.21 -8.25 29.28
C ARG A 52 -7.88 -9.58 28.59
N GLU A 53 -8.90 -10.40 28.43
CA GLU A 53 -8.86 -11.71 27.79
C GLU A 53 -8.51 -11.60 26.31
N CYS A 54 -9.10 -10.64 25.59
CA CYS A 54 -8.78 -10.37 24.19
C CYS A 54 -7.33 -9.91 23.98
N LEU A 55 -6.73 -9.27 24.99
CA LEU A 55 -5.33 -8.86 24.96
C LEU A 55 -4.39 -9.91 25.56
N SER A 56 -4.92 -10.95 26.19
CA SER A 56 -4.14 -11.94 26.95
C SER A 56 -3.20 -11.30 27.97
N ILE A 57 -3.74 -10.35 28.75
CA ILE A 57 -3.00 -9.65 29.82
C ILE A 57 -3.70 -9.80 31.17
N ASP A 58 -2.91 -9.72 32.23
CA ASP A 58 -3.42 -9.58 33.60
C ASP A 58 -3.97 -8.17 33.85
N MET A 59 -4.70 -8.00 34.97
CA MET A 59 -5.19 -6.70 35.39
C MET A 59 -4.00 -5.75 35.65
N PRO A 60 -3.88 -4.63 34.91
CA PRO A 60 -2.79 -3.71 35.12
C PRO A 60 -2.96 -2.95 36.44
N GLU A 61 -1.85 -2.66 37.10
CA GLU A 61 -1.82 -1.74 38.24
C GLU A 61 -1.75 -0.30 37.75
N GLY A 62 -2.72 0.53 38.15
CA GLY A 62 -2.75 1.95 37.81
C GLY A 62 -3.16 2.25 36.36
N SER A 63 -2.59 3.31 35.78
CA SER A 63 -2.95 3.80 34.44
C SER A 63 -2.57 2.82 33.34
N TRP A 64 -3.49 2.57 32.41
CA TRP A 64 -3.28 1.67 31.29
C TRP A 64 -3.35 2.38 29.94
N TYR A 65 -2.49 1.93 29.02
CA TYR A 65 -2.40 2.45 27.64
C TYR A 65 -2.45 1.29 26.66
N CYS A 66 -3.23 1.43 25.60
CA CYS A 66 -3.28 0.46 24.52
C CYS A 66 -1.95 0.36 23.74
N ASN A 67 -1.76 -0.72 22.99
CA ASN A 67 -0.54 -0.96 22.21
C ASN A 67 -0.21 0.19 21.25
N ASP A 68 -1.23 0.79 20.63
CA ASP A 68 -1.05 1.94 19.73
C ASP A 68 -0.51 3.17 20.47
N CYS A 69 -1.06 3.47 21.65
CA CYS A 69 -0.59 4.59 22.46
C CYS A 69 0.83 4.33 23.01
N LYS A 70 1.12 3.10 23.42
CA LYS A 70 2.48 2.68 23.85
C LYS A 70 3.50 2.76 22.73
N ALA A 71 3.12 2.40 21.50
CA ALA A 71 3.94 2.52 20.31
C ALA A 71 4.09 3.98 19.82
N GLY A 72 3.48 4.95 20.50
CA GLY A 72 3.56 6.35 20.14
C GLY A 72 2.75 6.72 18.90
N LYS A 73 1.77 5.90 18.49
CA LYS A 73 0.86 6.27 17.38
C LYS A 73 0.03 7.47 17.81
N LYS A 74 0.11 8.53 17.01
CA LYS A 74 -0.67 9.78 17.19
C LYS A 74 -1.51 10.03 15.94
N PRO A 75 -2.61 10.79 16.04
CA PRO A 75 -3.35 11.22 14.86
C PRO A 75 -2.48 12.08 13.95
N HIS A 76 -2.57 11.92 12.63
CA HIS A 76 -1.88 12.78 11.67
C HIS A 76 -2.86 13.56 10.81
N TYR A 77 -2.38 14.67 10.27
CA TYR A 77 -3.10 15.39 9.22
C TYR A 77 -3.26 14.52 7.98
N LYS A 78 -4.38 14.68 7.27
CA LYS A 78 -4.76 13.90 6.10
C LYS A 78 -4.93 12.41 6.41
N GLU A 79 -5.57 12.12 7.53
CA GLU A 79 -6.03 10.78 7.88
C GLU A 79 -7.53 10.86 8.23
N VAL A 80 -8.25 9.76 7.96
CA VAL A 80 -9.67 9.62 8.27
C VAL A 80 -9.83 9.00 9.65
N PHE A 81 -10.66 9.61 10.47
CA PHE A 81 -10.89 9.24 11.87
C PHE A 81 -12.38 9.22 12.19
N TRP A 82 -12.76 8.37 13.14
CA TRP A 82 -14.01 8.49 13.87
C TRP A 82 -13.88 9.54 14.96
N VAL A 83 -14.84 10.45 15.04
CA VAL A 83 -14.82 11.57 16.00
C VAL A 83 -16.09 11.56 16.85
N LYS A 84 -15.93 11.74 18.16
CA LYS A 84 -17.05 11.83 19.11
C LYS A 84 -17.35 13.27 19.48
N VAL A 85 -18.57 13.72 19.20
CA VAL A 85 -19.06 15.06 19.58
C VAL A 85 -20.29 14.93 20.48
N GLY A 86 -20.20 15.41 21.71
CA GLY A 86 -21.31 15.37 22.67
C GLY A 86 -22.01 14.01 22.73
N ARG A 87 -23.34 14.02 22.54
CA ARG A 87 -24.19 12.83 22.56
C ARG A 87 -24.41 12.20 21.17
N TYR A 88 -23.90 12.81 20.11
CA TYR A 88 -24.07 12.29 18.75
C TYR A 88 -23.33 10.96 18.58
N ARG A 89 -23.74 10.17 17.59
CA ARG A 89 -23.00 8.97 17.18
C ARG A 89 -21.57 9.34 16.78
N TRP A 90 -20.68 8.35 16.80
CA TRP A 90 -19.37 8.51 16.19
C TRP A 90 -19.55 8.88 14.71
N TRP A 91 -18.82 9.89 14.26
CA TRP A 91 -18.97 10.41 12.90
C TRP A 91 -17.61 10.43 12.20
N PRO A 92 -17.54 10.02 10.92
CA PRO A 92 -16.27 10.00 10.20
C PRO A 92 -15.86 11.42 9.80
N ALA A 93 -14.58 11.74 9.95
CA ALA A 93 -14.01 13.03 9.61
C ALA A 93 -12.57 12.91 9.12
N GLU A 94 -12.11 13.86 8.31
CA GLU A 94 -10.68 14.02 7.98
C GLU A 94 -10.02 14.99 8.96
N ILE A 95 -8.83 14.64 9.44
CA ILE A 95 -8.01 15.57 10.22
C ILE A 95 -7.32 16.56 9.27
N CYS A 96 -7.66 17.84 9.38
CA CYS A 96 -7.19 18.89 8.48
C CYS A 96 -5.94 19.59 9.03
N HIS A 97 -5.08 20.09 8.13
CA HIS A 97 -3.97 20.94 8.53
C HIS A 97 -4.50 22.37 8.84
N PRO A 98 -4.10 23.02 9.96
CA PRO A 98 -4.61 24.36 10.33
C PRO A 98 -4.40 25.46 9.28
N ARG A 99 -3.43 25.30 8.37
CA ARG A 99 -3.18 26.22 7.26
C ARG A 99 -4.05 26.00 6.01
N THR A 100 -4.76 24.87 5.92
CA THR A 100 -5.59 24.53 4.75
C THR A 100 -7.07 24.73 5.00
N ILE A 101 -7.47 25.04 6.24
CA ILE A 101 -8.86 25.28 6.62
C ILE A 101 -9.27 26.75 6.41
N PRO A 102 -10.57 27.04 6.27
CA PRO A 102 -11.06 28.42 6.17
C PRO A 102 -10.67 29.30 7.37
N ILE A 103 -10.45 30.59 7.13
CA ILE A 103 -9.94 31.55 8.13
C ILE A 103 -10.87 31.66 9.35
N ASN A 104 -12.19 31.61 9.15
CA ASN A 104 -13.16 31.64 10.23
C ASN A 104 -13.00 30.42 11.17
N ILE A 105 -12.72 29.24 10.62
CA ILE A 105 -12.48 28.02 11.41
C ILE A 105 -11.14 28.11 12.14
N GLN A 106 -10.11 28.62 11.47
CA GLN A 106 -8.80 28.84 12.08
C GLN A 106 -8.87 29.78 13.29
N LYS A 107 -9.78 30.77 13.25
CA LYS A 107 -10.00 31.74 14.33
C LYS A 107 -10.92 31.26 15.45
N MET A 108 -11.54 30.08 15.32
CA MET A 108 -12.37 29.52 16.39
C MET A 108 -11.53 29.31 17.66
N LYS A 109 -12.14 29.45 18.83
CA LYS A 109 -11.44 29.26 20.11
C LYS A 109 -11.01 27.80 20.27
N HIS A 110 -9.71 27.57 20.37
CA HIS A 110 -9.11 26.26 20.62
C HIS A 110 -7.94 26.37 21.64
N VAL A 111 -7.34 25.25 22.02
CA VAL A 111 -6.09 25.16 22.78
C VAL A 111 -4.99 24.45 22.00
N ILE A 112 -3.75 24.62 22.46
CA ILE A 112 -2.62 23.80 22.00
C ILE A 112 -2.94 22.33 22.26
N GLY A 113 -2.67 21.48 21.28
CA GLY A 113 -2.97 20.05 21.31
C GLY A 113 -4.32 19.67 20.70
N GLU A 114 -5.19 20.65 20.43
CA GLU A 114 -6.35 20.42 19.54
C GLU A 114 -5.95 20.53 18.07
N PHE A 115 -6.75 19.88 17.23
CA PHE A 115 -6.61 19.89 15.77
C PHE A 115 -7.99 19.98 15.10
N PRO A 116 -8.07 20.62 13.93
CA PRO A 116 -9.33 20.76 13.22
C PRO A 116 -9.65 19.47 12.46
N VAL A 117 -10.90 19.06 12.51
CA VAL A 117 -11.46 17.96 11.71
C VAL A 117 -12.57 18.49 10.81
N LEU A 118 -12.71 17.90 9.63
CA LEU A 118 -13.80 18.14 8.68
C LEU A 118 -14.70 16.91 8.64
N PHE A 119 -15.96 17.06 9.05
CA PHE A 119 -16.93 15.96 9.03
C PHE A 119 -17.40 15.68 7.60
N PHE A 120 -17.32 14.41 7.19
CA PHE A 120 -17.89 13.98 5.92
C PHE A 120 -19.42 14.09 5.95
N GLY A 121 -20.01 14.29 4.78
CA GLY A 121 -21.45 14.46 4.58
C GLY A 121 -21.96 15.86 4.95
N SER A 122 -21.69 16.34 6.17
CA SER A 122 -22.15 17.66 6.64
C SER A 122 -21.23 18.82 6.26
N ASN A 123 -19.94 18.53 6.02
CA ASN A 123 -18.90 19.53 5.71
C ASN A 123 -18.68 20.57 6.82
N ASP A 124 -19.00 20.21 8.06
CA ASP A 124 -18.75 21.05 9.23
C ASP A 124 -17.33 20.84 9.77
N TYR A 125 -16.79 21.88 10.40
CA TYR A 125 -15.50 21.82 11.07
C TYR A 125 -15.64 21.83 12.58
N LEU A 126 -14.73 21.15 13.27
CA LEU A 126 -14.59 21.21 14.72
C LEU A 126 -13.13 21.10 15.13
N TRP A 127 -12.73 21.83 16.18
CA TRP A 127 -11.49 21.59 16.90
C TRP A 127 -11.72 20.50 17.96
N THR A 128 -10.90 19.46 17.94
CA THR A 128 -10.98 18.31 18.86
C THR A 128 -9.60 17.85 19.27
N HIS A 129 -9.51 16.82 20.13
CA HIS A 129 -8.25 16.29 20.64
C HIS A 129 -8.19 14.75 20.56
N GLN A 130 -7.00 14.19 20.81
CA GLN A 130 -6.70 12.76 20.62
C GLN A 130 -7.68 11.83 21.35
N ALA A 131 -8.10 12.17 22.56
CA ALA A 131 -8.97 11.30 23.37
C ALA A 131 -10.44 11.29 22.94
N ARG A 132 -10.78 11.89 21.78
CA ARG A 132 -12.12 11.85 21.18
C ARG A 132 -12.11 11.35 19.75
N VAL A 133 -10.96 10.84 19.29
CA VAL A 133 -10.81 10.32 17.94
C VAL A 133 -10.13 8.95 17.94
N PHE A 134 -10.53 8.07 17.03
CA PHE A 134 -9.80 6.84 16.74
C PHE A 134 -9.78 6.58 15.23
N PRO A 135 -8.76 5.87 14.71
CA PRO A 135 -8.58 5.70 13.27
C PRO A 135 -9.79 5.04 12.61
N TYR A 136 -10.11 5.47 11.39
CA TYR A 136 -11.03 4.75 10.51
C TYR A 136 -10.33 3.54 9.92
N MET A 137 -11.02 2.41 9.83
CA MET A 137 -10.48 1.12 9.40
C MET A 137 -11.19 0.60 8.14
N GLU A 138 -10.52 -0.26 7.40
CA GLU A 138 -11.10 -0.94 6.24
C GLU A 138 -12.28 -1.82 6.68
N GLY A 139 -13.44 -1.65 6.04
CA GLY A 139 -14.68 -2.40 6.39
C GLY A 139 -15.69 -1.64 7.26
N ASP A 140 -15.33 -0.46 7.78
CA ASP A 140 -16.17 0.40 8.63
C ASP A 140 -17.45 0.95 7.94
N VAL A 141 -17.61 0.71 6.64
CA VAL A 141 -18.82 1.05 5.85
C VAL A 141 -20.06 0.27 6.33
N SER A 142 -19.86 -0.81 7.09
CA SER A 142 -20.84 -1.88 7.28
C SER A 142 -21.56 -1.89 8.64
N SER A 143 -21.58 -0.79 9.40
CA SER A 143 -22.25 -0.81 10.72
C SER A 143 -23.76 -1.08 10.53
N LYS A 144 -24.19 -2.30 10.87
CA LYS A 144 -25.55 -2.84 10.72
C LYS A 144 -26.52 -2.29 11.78
N ASP A 145 -26.44 -1.01 12.09
CA ASP A 145 -27.41 -0.39 12.98
C ASP A 145 -28.71 -0.16 12.23
N LYS A 146 -29.85 -0.61 12.78
CA LYS A 146 -31.17 -0.48 12.15
C LYS A 146 -31.52 1.01 11.99
N ILE A 147 -31.58 1.44 10.73
CA ILE A 147 -31.60 2.86 10.28
C ILE A 147 -33.03 3.44 10.27
N ALA A 148 -33.25 4.60 10.91
CA ALA A 148 -34.50 5.35 10.94
C ALA A 148 -34.46 6.59 10.02
N LYS A 149 -35.54 6.86 9.27
CA LYS A 149 -35.56 7.85 8.16
C LYS A 149 -35.26 9.29 8.61
N GLY A 150 -34.32 9.97 7.93
CA GLY A 150 -34.04 11.41 8.04
C GLY A 150 -32.55 11.76 8.12
N VAL A 151 -32.00 11.79 9.35
CA VAL A 151 -30.57 12.04 9.66
C VAL A 151 -29.64 10.98 9.04
N ASP A 152 -30.20 9.81 8.75
CA ASP A 152 -29.45 8.71 8.17
C ASP A 152 -29.03 8.93 6.70
N GLY A 153 -29.60 9.90 5.99
CA GLY A 153 -29.14 10.25 4.63
C GLY A 153 -27.75 10.90 4.62
N ILE A 154 -27.56 11.92 5.47
CA ILE A 154 -26.27 12.62 5.60
C ILE A 154 -25.23 11.67 6.19
N TYR A 155 -25.60 10.83 7.16
CA TYR A 155 -24.70 9.84 7.73
C TYR A 155 -24.25 8.80 6.70
N LYS A 156 -25.16 8.26 5.87
CA LYS A 156 -24.79 7.33 4.79
C LYS A 156 -23.84 7.99 3.79
N LYS A 157 -24.12 9.23 3.40
CA LYS A 157 -23.22 10.02 2.54
C LYS A 157 -21.85 10.19 3.19
N ALA A 158 -21.81 10.48 4.50
CA ALA A 158 -20.57 10.63 5.25
C ALA A 158 -19.72 9.34 5.24
N LEU A 159 -20.33 8.18 5.43
CA LEU A 159 -19.63 6.89 5.36
C LEU A 159 -19.06 6.61 3.97
N GLN A 160 -19.81 6.92 2.91
CA GLN A 160 -19.35 6.73 1.54
C GLN A 160 -18.18 7.67 1.21
N GLU A 161 -18.29 8.96 1.54
CA GLU A 161 -17.22 9.94 1.33
C GLU A 161 -15.96 9.57 2.14
N ALA A 162 -16.13 9.14 3.38
CA ALA A 162 -15.02 8.69 4.23
C ALA A 162 -14.29 7.48 3.62
N ALA A 163 -15.03 6.49 3.11
CA ALA A 163 -14.46 5.30 2.49
C ALA A 163 -13.66 5.66 1.22
N VAL A 164 -14.22 6.48 0.34
CA VAL A 164 -13.52 6.97 -0.86
C VAL A 164 -12.25 7.71 -0.46
N ARG A 165 -12.36 8.63 0.50
CA ARG A 165 -11.22 9.43 0.95
C ARG A 165 -10.13 8.61 1.62
N PHE A 166 -10.51 7.59 2.40
CA PHE A 166 -9.58 6.66 3.02
C PHE A 166 -8.75 5.91 1.98
N GLU A 167 -9.39 5.36 0.94
CA GLU A 167 -8.70 4.67 -0.16
C GLU A 167 -7.78 5.61 -0.96
N GLU A 168 -8.22 6.85 -1.22
CA GLU A 168 -7.35 7.86 -1.86
C GLU A 168 -6.09 8.14 -1.05
N LEU A 169 -6.22 8.32 0.27
CA LEU A 169 -5.10 8.62 1.16
C LEU A 169 -4.15 7.41 1.29
N LYS A 170 -4.70 6.20 1.35
CA LYS A 170 -3.95 4.94 1.33
C LYS A 170 -3.11 4.84 0.04
N ALA A 171 -3.73 5.02 -1.12
CA ALA A 171 -3.05 5.01 -2.42
C ALA A 171 -1.96 6.10 -2.53
N GLN A 172 -2.22 7.31 -2.02
CA GLN A 172 -1.21 8.39 -2.00
C GLN A 172 -0.01 8.06 -1.13
N LYS A 173 -0.22 7.40 0.02
CA LYS A 173 0.84 6.98 0.93
C LYS A 173 1.69 5.87 0.30
N GLU A 174 1.06 4.88 -0.30
CA GLU A 174 1.74 3.80 -1.04
C GLU A 174 2.56 4.36 -2.21
N LEU A 175 1.98 5.27 -3.00
CA LEU A 175 2.68 5.91 -4.11
C LEU A 175 3.93 6.68 -3.63
N ARG A 176 3.81 7.43 -2.52
CA ARG A 176 4.95 8.15 -1.93
C ARG A 176 6.04 7.18 -1.49
N GLN A 177 5.68 6.07 -0.84
CA GLN A 177 6.62 5.04 -0.44
C GLN A 177 7.35 4.45 -1.64
N LEU A 178 6.62 4.07 -2.70
CA LEU A 178 7.22 3.54 -3.93
C LEU A 178 8.17 4.55 -4.61
N GLN A 179 7.87 5.84 -4.56
CA GLN A 179 8.75 6.89 -5.05
C GLN A 179 10.03 7.02 -4.21
N GLU A 180 9.94 6.90 -2.89
CA GLU A 180 11.10 6.89 -1.99
C GLU A 180 11.95 5.63 -2.20
N ASP A 181 11.32 4.46 -2.32
CA ASP A 181 11.99 3.20 -2.59
C ASP A 181 12.72 3.24 -3.94
N LYS A 182 12.11 3.83 -4.98
CA LYS A 182 12.76 4.04 -6.27
C LYS A 182 13.99 4.96 -6.16
N LYS A 183 13.99 5.96 -5.28
CA LYS A 183 15.14 6.84 -5.05
C LYS A 183 16.27 6.14 -4.28
N ASN A 184 15.91 5.26 -3.35
CA ASN A 184 16.85 4.56 -2.48
C ASN A 184 17.48 3.33 -3.17
N ASP A 185 16.71 2.59 -3.96
CA ASP A 185 17.16 1.38 -4.68
C ASP A 185 17.89 1.76 -5.99
N LYS A 186 19.16 2.15 -5.87
CA LYS A 186 19.98 2.58 -7.03
C LYS A 186 20.52 1.44 -7.90
N LYS A 187 20.62 0.22 -7.37
CA LYS A 187 21.11 -0.97 -8.10
C LYS A 187 20.31 -2.22 -7.73
N PRO A 188 20.14 -3.17 -8.65
CA PRO A 188 19.50 -4.43 -8.33
C PRO A 188 20.34 -5.24 -7.33
N PRO A 189 19.71 -6.17 -6.60
CA PRO A 189 20.44 -7.14 -5.78
C PRO A 189 21.50 -7.89 -6.62
N PRO A 190 22.64 -8.29 -6.03
CA PRO A 190 23.70 -8.96 -6.75
C PRO A 190 23.23 -10.32 -7.29
N TYR A 191 23.52 -10.58 -8.57
CA TYR A 191 23.24 -11.86 -9.22
C TYR A 191 24.39 -12.27 -10.12
N LYS A 192 24.53 -13.58 -10.38
CA LYS A 192 25.54 -14.11 -11.31
C LYS A 192 24.96 -14.18 -12.71
N HIS A 193 25.44 -13.33 -13.61
CA HIS A 193 25.06 -13.38 -15.02
C HIS A 193 25.65 -14.64 -15.68
N ILE A 194 24.79 -15.50 -16.24
CA ILE A 194 25.16 -16.76 -16.90
C ILE A 194 24.84 -16.68 -18.40
N LYS A 195 25.64 -17.36 -19.23
CA LYS A 195 25.48 -17.36 -20.71
C LYS A 195 24.75 -18.59 -21.24
N ILE A 196 24.67 -19.65 -20.43
CA ILE A 196 24.02 -20.92 -20.73
C ILE A 196 23.36 -21.45 -19.46
N ASN A 197 22.39 -22.34 -19.61
CA ASN A 197 21.72 -22.99 -18.49
C ASN A 197 22.73 -23.79 -17.65
N ARG A 198 22.56 -23.75 -16.33
CA ARG A 198 23.33 -24.53 -15.37
C ARG A 198 22.40 -25.50 -14.67
N SER A 199 22.60 -26.80 -14.88
CA SER A 199 21.85 -27.83 -14.15
C SER A 199 22.26 -27.84 -12.67
N VAL A 200 21.28 -28.14 -11.80
CA VAL A 200 21.46 -28.20 -10.34
C VAL A 200 20.94 -29.53 -9.84
N GLY A 201 21.65 -30.15 -8.89
CA GLY A 201 21.30 -31.45 -8.36
C GLY A 201 21.60 -32.58 -9.34
N LYS A 202 20.63 -33.46 -9.58
CA LYS A 202 20.79 -34.67 -10.42
C LYS A 202 20.29 -34.49 -11.87
N VAL A 203 19.97 -33.26 -12.27
CA VAL A 203 19.46 -32.96 -13.62
C VAL A 203 20.57 -33.08 -14.66
N GLN A 204 20.32 -33.85 -15.72
CA GLN A 204 21.21 -34.01 -16.86
C GLN A 204 20.68 -33.20 -18.06
N ILE A 205 21.60 -32.60 -18.83
CA ILE A 205 21.30 -31.94 -20.10
C ILE A 205 21.63 -32.94 -21.20
N PHE A 206 20.63 -33.29 -22.01
CA PHE A 206 20.81 -34.21 -23.13
C PHE A 206 21.29 -33.44 -24.37
N THR A 207 22.24 -34.03 -25.09
CA THR A 207 22.74 -33.54 -26.38
C THR A 207 22.40 -34.55 -27.45
N ALA A 208 21.85 -34.10 -28.57
CA ALA A 208 21.54 -34.94 -29.72
C ALA A 208 22.80 -35.18 -30.56
N ASP A 209 22.89 -36.36 -31.18
CA ASP A 209 23.89 -36.63 -32.21
C ASP A 209 23.54 -35.87 -33.52
N LEU A 210 24.53 -35.58 -34.36
CA LEU A 210 24.31 -34.89 -35.64
C LEU A 210 23.30 -35.61 -36.56
N SER A 211 23.17 -36.94 -36.44
CA SER A 211 22.20 -37.74 -37.19
C SER A 211 20.74 -37.52 -36.77
N GLU A 212 20.51 -37.06 -35.55
CA GLU A 212 19.16 -36.78 -35.01
C GLU A 212 18.70 -35.36 -35.34
N ILE A 213 19.59 -34.51 -35.85
CA ILE A 213 19.28 -33.10 -36.17
C ILE A 213 18.59 -33.01 -37.54
N PRO A 214 17.36 -32.44 -37.62
CA PRO A 214 16.63 -32.33 -38.88
C PRO A 214 17.30 -31.35 -39.85
N ARG A 215 17.37 -31.75 -41.13
CA ARG A 215 17.82 -30.88 -42.23
C ARG A 215 16.67 -30.00 -42.71
N CYS A 216 16.91 -28.71 -42.86
CA CYS A 216 15.94 -27.79 -43.44
C CYS A 216 15.84 -27.94 -44.97
N ASN A 217 14.79 -27.35 -45.55
CA ASN A 217 14.53 -27.27 -47.00
C ASN A 217 15.18 -26.06 -47.70
N CYS A 218 15.80 -25.12 -46.96
CA CYS A 218 16.42 -23.91 -47.55
C CYS A 218 17.66 -24.22 -48.39
N LYS A 219 17.99 -23.30 -49.31
CA LYS A 219 19.16 -23.41 -50.20
C LYS A 219 20.18 -22.30 -49.92
N PRO A 220 21.48 -22.53 -50.19
CA PRO A 220 22.51 -21.49 -50.04
C PRO A 220 22.32 -20.30 -50.98
N THR A 221 21.56 -20.50 -52.07
CA THR A 221 21.25 -19.47 -53.08
C THR A 221 20.13 -18.53 -52.66
N ASP A 222 19.38 -18.86 -51.60
CA ASP A 222 18.31 -17.98 -51.11
C ASP A 222 18.91 -16.65 -50.65
N GLU A 223 18.14 -15.56 -50.75
CA GLU A 223 18.60 -14.23 -50.34
C GLU A 223 18.93 -14.21 -48.84
N ASN A 224 17.97 -14.66 -48.02
CA ASN A 224 18.07 -14.78 -46.56
C ASN A 224 17.80 -16.23 -46.11
N PRO A 225 18.75 -17.16 -46.29
CA PRO A 225 18.52 -18.58 -46.02
C PRO A 225 18.26 -18.82 -44.53
N CYS A 226 17.15 -19.49 -44.25
CA CYS A 226 16.63 -19.69 -42.90
C CYS A 226 16.34 -18.38 -42.12
N GLY A 227 16.16 -17.25 -42.82
CA GLY A 227 15.77 -15.95 -42.26
C GLY A 227 14.36 -15.95 -41.67
N LEU A 228 13.97 -14.83 -41.07
CA LEU A 228 12.65 -14.65 -40.44
C LEU A 228 11.51 -14.86 -41.46
N ASP A 229 11.64 -14.28 -42.65
CA ASP A 229 10.63 -14.34 -43.71
C ASP A 229 10.82 -15.53 -44.68
N SER A 230 11.68 -16.49 -44.33
CA SER A 230 11.92 -17.68 -45.16
C SER A 230 10.93 -18.81 -44.83
N GLU A 231 10.62 -19.66 -45.82
CA GLU A 231 9.84 -20.89 -45.63
C GLU A 231 10.69 -22.05 -45.06
N CYS A 232 11.57 -21.74 -44.11
CA CYS A 232 12.43 -22.73 -43.47
C CYS A 232 11.62 -23.65 -42.56
N ILE A 233 11.55 -24.94 -42.88
CA ILE A 233 10.80 -25.93 -42.11
C ILE A 233 11.29 -26.03 -40.66
N ASN A 234 12.61 -25.94 -40.43
CA ASN A 234 13.16 -25.96 -39.08
C ASN A 234 12.67 -24.75 -38.29
N ARG A 235 12.65 -23.55 -38.87
CA ARG A 235 12.14 -22.35 -38.21
C ARG A 235 10.65 -22.46 -37.91
N MET A 236 9.84 -22.92 -38.86
CA MET A 236 8.40 -23.10 -38.69
C MET A 236 8.05 -24.13 -37.62
N LEU A 237 8.87 -25.16 -37.46
CA LEU A 237 8.72 -26.21 -36.45
C LEU A 237 9.49 -25.92 -35.15
N LEU A 238 10.03 -24.70 -34.99
CA LEU A 238 10.76 -24.25 -33.80
C LEU A 238 12.04 -25.05 -33.50
N TYR A 239 12.68 -25.59 -34.53
CA TYR A 239 14.02 -26.18 -34.49
C TYR A 239 15.09 -25.16 -34.90
N GLU A 240 16.19 -25.09 -34.14
CA GLU A 240 17.39 -24.36 -34.55
C GLU A 240 18.17 -25.17 -35.61
N CYS A 241 18.69 -24.50 -36.63
CA CYS A 241 19.55 -25.15 -37.62
C CYS A 241 20.94 -25.39 -37.03
N HIS A 242 21.51 -26.57 -37.23
CA HIS A 242 22.88 -26.85 -36.82
C HIS A 242 23.89 -26.45 -37.92
N PRO A 243 25.02 -25.78 -37.60
CA PRO A 243 25.98 -25.29 -38.59
C PRO A 243 26.59 -26.40 -39.45
N ALA A 244 26.80 -27.59 -38.89
CA ALA A 244 27.33 -28.75 -39.63
C ALA A 244 26.27 -29.50 -40.47
N VAL A 245 24.97 -29.20 -40.32
CA VAL A 245 23.87 -29.95 -40.96
C VAL A 245 23.13 -29.10 -42.00
N CYS A 246 23.03 -27.80 -41.75
CA CYS A 246 22.37 -26.87 -42.67
C CYS A 246 23.25 -26.59 -43.88
N VAL A 247 22.71 -26.80 -45.08
CA VAL A 247 23.43 -26.56 -46.34
C VAL A 247 23.80 -25.09 -46.55
N ALA A 248 23.04 -24.16 -45.94
CA ALA A 248 23.35 -22.73 -45.99
C ALA A 248 24.61 -22.35 -45.19
N GLY A 249 25.14 -23.27 -44.37
CA GLY A 249 26.36 -23.07 -43.58
C GLY A 249 26.33 -21.78 -42.78
N GLU A 250 27.36 -20.96 -42.93
CA GLU A 250 27.52 -19.68 -42.24
C GLU A 250 26.45 -18.63 -42.60
N ARG A 251 25.84 -18.73 -43.79
CA ARG A 251 24.76 -17.81 -44.22
C ARG A 251 23.43 -18.11 -43.53
N CYS A 252 23.29 -19.25 -42.86
CA CYS A 252 22.08 -19.60 -42.11
C CYS A 252 21.78 -18.56 -41.03
N GLN A 253 20.57 -17.99 -41.08
CA GLN A 253 20.07 -17.02 -40.10
C GLN A 253 19.22 -17.67 -38.98
N ASN A 254 19.14 -19.00 -38.91
CA ASN A 254 18.40 -19.75 -37.87
C ASN A 254 19.34 -20.42 -36.86
N GLN A 255 20.25 -19.64 -36.28
CA GLN A 255 21.24 -20.06 -35.27
C GLN A 255 21.25 -19.09 -34.06
N CYS A 256 20.07 -18.56 -33.71
CA CYS A 256 19.93 -17.43 -32.79
C CYS A 256 20.38 -17.76 -31.35
N PHE A 257 20.11 -18.97 -30.85
CA PHE A 257 20.49 -19.36 -29.48
C PHE A 257 22.00 -19.59 -29.38
N THR A 258 22.57 -20.29 -30.38
CA THR A 258 24.00 -20.59 -30.43
C THR A 258 24.82 -19.30 -30.59
N LYS A 259 24.38 -18.39 -31.48
CA LYS A 259 25.05 -17.10 -31.73
C LYS A 259 24.76 -16.05 -30.65
N ARG A 260 23.73 -16.22 -29.80
CA ARG A 260 23.33 -15.28 -28.72
C ARG A 260 23.14 -13.85 -29.23
N GLN A 261 22.42 -13.72 -30.34
CA GLN A 261 22.09 -12.44 -30.94
C GLN A 261 20.86 -11.86 -30.23
N TYR A 262 21.10 -11.08 -29.17
CA TYR A 262 20.06 -10.42 -28.39
C TYR A 262 20.05 -8.91 -28.68
N PRO A 263 18.89 -8.25 -28.60
CA PRO A 263 18.82 -6.79 -28.58
C PRO A 263 19.65 -6.22 -27.43
N GLU A 264 20.16 -5.00 -27.60
CA GLU A 264 20.67 -4.23 -26.48
C GLU A 264 19.51 -3.89 -25.54
N VAL A 265 19.77 -4.00 -24.23
CA VAL A 265 18.74 -3.84 -23.21
C VAL A 265 19.33 -3.20 -21.97
N GLU A 266 18.53 -2.37 -21.31
CA GLU A 266 18.89 -1.65 -20.10
C GLU A 266 18.02 -2.08 -18.91
N ILE A 267 18.62 -2.07 -17.72
CA ILE A 267 17.94 -2.37 -16.46
C ILE A 267 17.32 -1.07 -15.93
N VAL A 268 16.00 -1.07 -15.73
CA VAL A 268 15.25 0.11 -15.29
C VAL A 268 14.51 -0.14 -13.99
N ARG A 269 14.51 0.83 -13.06
CA ARG A 269 13.70 0.74 -11.84
C ARG A 269 12.27 1.24 -12.10
N THR A 270 11.32 0.31 -12.08
CA THR A 270 9.89 0.62 -12.15
C THR A 270 9.36 1.11 -10.81
N LEU A 271 8.19 1.74 -10.83
CA LEU A 271 7.57 2.26 -9.61
C LEU A 271 7.00 1.14 -8.73
N ALA A 272 6.22 0.21 -9.30
CA ALA A 272 5.46 -0.78 -8.52
C ALA A 272 5.92 -2.24 -8.71
N ARG A 273 6.82 -2.54 -9.66
CA ARG A 273 7.22 -3.92 -10.01
C ARG A 273 8.72 -4.17 -9.84
N GLY A 274 9.41 -3.35 -9.06
CA GLY A 274 10.85 -3.46 -8.84
C GLY A 274 11.66 -3.18 -10.10
N TRP A 275 12.68 -3.99 -10.35
CA TRP A 275 13.58 -3.85 -11.50
C TRP A 275 12.99 -4.53 -12.75
N GLY A 276 12.96 -3.81 -13.87
CA GLY A 276 12.54 -4.29 -15.18
C GLY A 276 13.64 -4.15 -16.22
N LEU A 277 13.31 -4.56 -17.45
CA LEU A 277 14.19 -4.52 -18.60
C LEU A 277 13.53 -3.71 -19.73
N GLN A 278 14.28 -2.83 -20.38
CA GLN A 278 13.82 -2.01 -21.50
C GLN A 278 14.78 -2.17 -22.68
N ALA A 279 14.24 -2.29 -23.89
CA ALA A 279 15.00 -2.28 -25.15
C ALA A 279 15.03 -0.89 -25.77
#